data_AF-A0A1D2I5H3-F1
#
_entry.id   AF-A0A1D2I5H3-F1
#
_cell.length_a   1.000
_cell.length_b   1.000
_cell.length_c   1.000
_cell.angle_alpha   90.00
_cell.angle_beta   90.00
_cell.angle_gamma   90.00
#
_symmetry.space_group_name_H-M   'P 1'
#
loop_
_entity.id
_entity.type
_entity.pdbx_description
1 polymer ?
#
loop_
_entity_poly.entity_id
_entity_poly.type
_entity_poly.pdbx_seq_one_letter_code
_entity_poly.pdbx_strand_id
1 'polypeptide(L)'
;MAAGSAEGWAQRWSRGVPTWVHTSQGGFDRRRYEVVELAEAPAREYIQANHYLSGWPPAVHRFGLVDLKPAGGDDGQVVDGQLLVGVVVLGVPMSRRALTRVFPSLEPSMNRV
;
A
#
# COMPACT_ATOMS: atom_id res chain seq x y z
N MET A 1 -18.01 8.72 -11.43
CA MET A 1 -17.24 8.92 -10.19
C MET A 1 -15.85 8.32 -10.41
N ALA A 2 -14.87 9.09 -10.86
CA ALA A 2 -13.52 8.59 -11.11
C ALA A 2 -12.60 9.11 -10.01
N ALA A 3 -12.27 8.26 -9.04
CA ALA A 3 -11.10 8.51 -8.21
C ALA A 3 -9.85 8.30 -9.09
N GLY A 4 -9.06 9.36 -9.30
CA GLY A 4 -7.68 9.25 -9.79
C GLY A 4 -7.44 9.21 -11.30
N SER A 5 -7.75 10.25 -12.07
CA SER A 5 -7.21 10.36 -13.44
C SER A 5 -5.88 11.13 -13.46
N ALA A 6 -4.78 10.47 -13.11
CA ALA A 6 -3.43 11.03 -13.24
C ALA A 6 -2.87 10.88 -14.67
N GLU A 7 -3.68 11.08 -15.72
CA GLU A 7 -3.26 10.93 -17.13
C GLU A 7 -2.41 9.66 -17.40
N GLY A 8 -2.76 8.53 -16.78
CA GLY A 8 -2.01 7.28 -16.92
C GLY A 8 -0.72 7.19 -16.10
N TRP A 9 -0.37 8.19 -15.30
CA TRP A 9 0.71 8.15 -14.32
C TRP A 9 0.26 7.56 -12.98
N ALA A 10 1.13 6.76 -12.37
CA ALA A 10 0.97 6.31 -11.00
C ALA A 10 2.28 6.55 -10.24
N GLN A 11 2.16 7.05 -9.02
CA GLN A 11 3.29 7.17 -8.11
C GLN A 11 3.64 5.78 -7.56
N ARG A 12 4.94 5.48 -7.49
CA ARG A 12 5.50 4.29 -6.83
C ARG A 12 6.50 4.73 -5.76
N TRP A 13 6.63 3.93 -4.72
CA TRP A 13 7.59 4.15 -3.64
C TRP A 13 8.45 2.90 -3.49
N SER A 14 9.77 3.10 -3.47
CA SER A 14 10.73 2.04 -3.17
C SER A 14 11.88 2.64 -2.39
N ARG A 15 12.25 2.02 -1.27
CA ARG A 15 13.34 2.50 -0.40
C ARG A 15 13.21 3.99 -0.01
N GLY A 16 11.98 4.45 0.22
CA GLY A 16 11.66 5.84 0.54
C GLY A 16 11.75 6.83 -0.64
N VAL A 17 12.07 6.38 -1.85
CA VAL A 17 12.19 7.23 -3.04
C VAL A 17 10.91 7.15 -3.87
N PRO A 18 10.24 8.30 -4.14
CA PRO A 18 9.10 8.32 -5.03
C PRO A 18 9.57 8.29 -6.50
N THR A 19 8.92 7.46 -7.29
CA THR A 19 9.04 7.47 -8.75
C THR A 19 7.66 7.55 -9.39
N TRP A 20 7.60 7.91 -10.66
CA TRP A 20 6.36 7.99 -11.42
C TRP A 20 6.48 7.06 -12.62
N VAL A 21 5.46 6.22 -12.85
CA VAL A 21 5.42 5.29 -13.97
C VAL A 21 4.16 5.55 -14.77
N HIS A 22 4.33 5.69 -16.09
CA HIS A 22 3.21 5.86 -17.00
C HIS A 22 2.73 4.51 -17.53
N THR A 23 1.42 4.37 -17.76
CA THR A 23 0.82 3.13 -18.30
C THR A 23 1.39 2.69 -19.64
N SER A 24 1.88 3.61 -20.48
CA SER A 24 2.55 3.27 -21.75
C SER A 24 3.90 2.56 -21.57
N GLN A 25 4.49 2.58 -20.37
CA GLN A 25 5.76 1.93 -20.06
C GLN A 25 5.58 0.46 -19.62
N GLY A 26 4.43 -0.14 -19.91
CA GLY A 26 4.10 -1.54 -19.61
C GLY A 26 2.93 -1.71 -18.63
N GLY A 27 2.60 -0.67 -17.86
CA GLY A 27 1.40 -0.65 -17.02
C GLY A 27 1.38 -1.69 -15.89
N PHE A 28 0.20 -1.91 -15.31
CA PHE A 28 -0.04 -2.91 -14.26
C PHE A 28 -0.79 -4.11 -14.85
N ASP A 29 -0.20 -5.31 -14.80
CA ASP A 29 -0.87 -6.56 -15.16
C ASP A 29 -1.37 -7.29 -13.91
N ARG A 30 -2.67 -7.14 -13.60
CA ARG A 30 -3.30 -7.78 -12.44
C ARG A 30 -3.05 -9.29 -12.38
N ARG A 31 -2.92 -9.99 -13.50
CA ARG A 31 -2.78 -11.47 -13.53
C ARG A 31 -1.43 -11.94 -13.01
N ARG A 32 -0.47 -11.04 -12.85
CA ARG A 32 0.84 -11.32 -12.27
C ARG A 32 0.82 -11.26 -10.75
N TYR A 33 -0.21 -10.67 -10.15
CA TYR A 33 -0.20 -10.36 -8.72
C TYR A 33 -1.38 -10.97 -7.99
N GLU A 34 -1.15 -11.32 -6.73
CA GLU A 34 -2.20 -11.75 -5.80
C GLU A 34 -2.19 -10.86 -4.55
N VAL A 35 -3.37 -10.70 -3.96
CA VAL A 35 -3.52 -10.00 -2.67
C VAL A 35 -3.68 -11.03 -1.58
N VAL A 36 -2.79 -10.98 -0.59
CA VAL A 36 -2.78 -11.89 0.57
C VAL A 36 -2.94 -11.10 1.86
N GLU A 37 -3.56 -11.70 2.87
CA GLU A 37 -3.54 -11.13 4.21
C GLU A 37 -2.13 -11.26 4.81
N LEU A 38 -1.69 -10.24 5.54
CA LEU A 38 -0.37 -10.23 6.16
C LEU A 38 -0.45 -10.21 7.69
N ALA A 39 0.45 -10.97 8.31
CA ALA A 39 0.84 -10.75 9.68
C ALA A 39 1.47 -9.35 9.86
N GLU A 40 1.49 -8.84 11.10
CA GLU A 40 2.01 -7.49 11.36
C GLU A 40 3.48 -7.33 11.02
N ALA A 41 4.33 -8.27 11.46
CA ALA A 41 5.78 -8.19 11.27
C ALA A 41 6.18 -7.96 9.80
N PRO A 42 5.75 -8.79 8.82
CA PRO A 42 6.12 -8.58 7.42
C PRO A 42 5.53 -7.29 6.84
N ALA A 43 4.31 -6.89 7.23
CA ALA A 43 3.73 -5.64 6.77
C ALA A 43 4.50 -4.42 7.28
N ARG A 44 4.91 -4.47 8.56
CA ARG A 44 5.66 -3.40 9.21
C ARG A 44 7.04 -3.24 8.62
N GLU A 45 7.78 -4.32 8.46
CA GLU A 45 9.11 -4.31 7.84
C GLU A 45 9.06 -3.67 6.44
N TYR A 46 8.14 -4.14 5.59
CA TYR A 46 7.97 -3.60 4.24
C TYR A 46 7.65 -2.10 4.23
N ILE A 47 6.70 -1.66 5.07
CA ILE A 47 6.32 -0.25 5.15
C ILE A 47 7.48 0.61 5.64
N GLN A 48 8.20 0.19 6.67
CA GLN A 48 9.30 0.97 7.22
C GLN A 48 10.44 1.12 6.20
N ALA A 49 10.69 0.08 5.40
CA ALA A 49 11.69 0.11 4.34
C ALA A 49 11.28 0.99 3.15
N ASN A 50 10.00 1.03 2.78
CA ASN A 50 9.56 1.62 1.51
C ASN A 50 8.80 2.95 1.62
N HIS A 51 8.07 3.17 2.69
CA HIS A 51 7.21 4.34 2.86
C HIS A 51 8.02 5.57 3.28
N TYR A 52 7.64 6.76 2.79
CA TYR A 52 8.37 8.02 2.98
C TYR A 52 8.50 8.50 4.44
N LEU A 53 7.64 8.01 5.33
CA LEU A 53 7.71 8.33 6.76
C LEU A 53 8.47 7.28 7.57
N SER A 54 8.78 6.12 7.00
CA SER A 54 9.42 4.97 7.67
C SER A 54 8.80 4.53 9.01
N GLY A 55 7.60 5.04 9.33
CA GLY A 55 6.85 4.77 10.56
C GLY A 55 5.78 3.71 10.35
N TRP A 56 5.36 3.10 11.46
CA TRP A 56 4.25 2.14 11.47
C TRP A 56 2.94 2.85 11.83
N PRO A 57 1.94 2.91 10.92
CA PRO A 57 0.65 3.47 11.25
C PRO A 57 -0.17 2.50 12.12
N PRO A 58 -1.18 3.01 12.85
CA PRO A 58 -2.20 2.14 13.45
C PRO A 58 -2.89 1.32 12.36
N ALA A 59 -2.74 0.00 12.41
CA ALA A 59 -3.26 -0.92 11.40
C ALA A 59 -4.24 -1.92 12.01
N VAL A 60 -5.44 -2.00 11.45
CA VAL A 60 -6.46 -3.01 11.79
C VAL A 60 -6.40 -4.17 10.81
N HIS A 61 -6.36 -3.88 9.51
CA HIS A 61 -6.18 -4.86 8.45
C HIS A 61 -4.90 -4.59 7.67
N ARG A 62 -4.28 -5.66 7.17
CA ARG A 62 -2.98 -5.61 6.49
C ARG A 62 -3.03 -6.57 5.32
N PHE A 63 -2.72 -6.07 4.14
CA PHE A 63 -2.69 -6.88 2.93
C PHE A 63 -1.41 -6.62 2.16
N GLY A 64 -0.85 -7.69 1.60
CA GLY A 64 0.31 -7.68 0.74
C GLY A 64 -0.12 -7.89 -0.70
N LEU A 65 0.61 -7.26 -1.62
CA LEU A 65 0.59 -7.60 -3.03
C LEU A 65 1.82 -8.45 -3.32
N VAL A 66 1.63 -9.71 -3.67
CA VAL A 66 2.72 -10.64 -4.02
C VAL A 66 2.82 -10.80 -5.53
N ASP A 67 4.04 -10.91 -6.04
CA ASP A 67 4.33 -11.20 -7.44
C ASP A 67 4.43 -12.71 -7.66
N LEU A 68 3.52 -13.25 -8.49
CA LEU A 68 3.43 -14.67 -8.84
C LEU A 68 4.45 -15.09 -9.90
N LYS A 69 5.13 -14.13 -10.53
CA LYS A 69 6.13 -14.36 -11.58
C LYS A 69 7.32 -13.43 -11.35
N PRO A 70 8.04 -13.57 -10.22
CA PRO A 70 9.21 -12.75 -9.96
C PRO A 70 10.28 -13.04 -11.02
N ALA A 71 10.87 -11.98 -11.57
CA ALA A 71 12.09 -12.13 -12.35
C ALA A 71 13.20 -12.49 -11.35
N GLY A 72 13.87 -13.63 -11.53
CA GLY A 72 14.91 -14.06 -10.59
C GLY A 72 15.94 -12.96 -10.34
N GLY A 73 16.40 -12.83 -9.08
CA GLY A 73 17.39 -11.83 -8.67
C GLY A 73 16.85 -10.66 -7.85
N ASP A 74 15.54 -10.57 -7.59
CA ASP A 74 15.01 -9.63 -6.60
C ASP A 74 15.39 -10.07 -5.18
N ASP A 75 16.06 -9.19 -4.44
CA ASP A 75 16.47 -9.36 -3.03
C ASP A 75 15.40 -8.83 -2.04
N GLY A 76 14.17 -8.65 -2.54
CA GLY A 76 13.06 -8.16 -1.75
C GLY A 76 12.51 -9.17 -0.74
N GLN A 77 11.63 -8.67 0.11
CA GLN A 77 10.99 -9.48 1.15
C GLN A 77 10.12 -10.57 0.54
N VAL A 78 10.19 -11.79 1.08
CA VAL A 78 9.40 -12.94 0.64
C VAL A 78 8.36 -13.30 1.69
N VAL A 79 7.12 -13.54 1.26
CA VAL A 79 6.02 -14.04 2.10
C VAL A 79 5.42 -15.26 1.40
N ASP A 80 5.31 -16.38 2.13
CA ASP A 80 4.79 -17.65 1.61
C ASP A 80 5.43 -18.10 0.28
N GLY A 81 6.73 -17.85 0.14
CA GLY A 81 7.52 -18.20 -1.05
C GLY A 81 7.31 -17.27 -2.25
N GLN A 82 6.53 -16.20 -2.13
CA GLN A 82 6.31 -15.20 -3.17
C GLN A 82 6.96 -13.86 -2.80
N LEU A 83 7.43 -13.12 -3.80
CA LEU A 83 8.03 -11.81 -3.59
C LEU A 83 6.95 -10.78 -3.22
N LEU A 84 7.10 -10.12 -2.08
CA LEU A 84 6.22 -9.03 -1.64
C LEU A 84 6.63 -7.73 -2.36
N VAL A 85 5.70 -7.15 -3.12
CA VAL A 85 5.96 -5.96 -3.95
C VAL A 85 5.08 -4.76 -3.60
N GLY A 86 4.24 -4.89 -2.58
CA GLY A 86 3.42 -3.81 -2.05
C GLY A 86 2.71 -4.20 -0.77
N VAL A 87 2.42 -3.22 0.07
CA VAL A 87 1.61 -3.40 1.28
C VAL A 87 0.60 -2.28 1.39
N VAL A 88 -0.62 -2.64 1.77
CA VAL A 88 -1.65 -1.70 2.21
C VAL A 88 -2.07 -2.06 3.64
N VAL A 89 -2.24 -1.03 4.45
CA VAL A 89 -2.77 -1.16 5.80
C VAL A 89 -4.00 -0.28 5.93
N LEU A 90 -5.06 -0.82 6.52
CA LEU A 90 -6.29 -0.12 6.79
C LEU A 90 -6.40 0.05 8.30
N GLY A 91 -6.47 1.30 8.75
CA GLY A 91 -6.53 1.66 10.16
C GLY A 91 -7.76 2.48 10.49
N VAL A 92 -8.09 2.54 11.78
CA VAL A 92 -9.02 3.54 12.30
C VAL A 92 -8.21 4.81 12.59
N PRO A 93 -8.59 5.96 12.02
CA PRO A 93 -7.86 7.19 12.25
C PRO A 93 -7.89 7.59 13.72
N MET A 94 -6.72 7.90 14.27
CA MET A 94 -6.49 8.18 15.69
C MET A 94 -7.11 9.49 16.19
N SER A 95 -7.66 10.33 15.29
CA SER A 95 -8.34 11.56 15.67
C SER A 95 -9.37 11.98 14.64
N ARG A 96 -10.43 12.66 15.11
CA ARG A 96 -11.42 13.34 14.25
C ARG A 96 -10.75 14.29 13.25
N ARG A 97 -9.66 14.95 13.66
CA ARG A 97 -8.91 15.88 12.81
C ARG A 97 -8.24 15.20 11.62
N ALA A 98 -7.81 13.94 11.74
CA ALA A 98 -7.24 13.19 10.62
C ALA A 98 -8.30 12.88 9.55
N LEU A 99 -9.54 12.63 9.96
CA LEU A 99 -10.68 12.40 9.08
C LEU A 99 -11.11 13.67 8.34
N THR A 100 -11.33 14.76 9.09
CA THR A 100 -11.90 15.99 8.52
C THR A 100 -10.89 16.86 7.77
N ARG A 101 -9.59 16.61 7.88
CA ARG A 101 -8.58 17.40 7.14
C ARG A 101 -8.60 17.14 5.64
N VAL A 102 -8.78 15.88 5.23
CA VAL A 102 -8.83 15.49 3.81
C VAL A 102 -10.27 15.53 3.30
N PHE A 103 -11.23 15.20 4.15
CA PHE A 103 -12.65 15.20 3.82
C PHE A 103 -13.44 16.01 4.86
N PRO A 104 -13.56 17.34 4.69
CA PRO A 104 -14.13 18.23 5.71
C PRO A 104 -15.57 17.91 6.14
N SER A 105 -16.36 17.30 5.26
CA SER A 105 -17.75 16.91 5.50
C SER A 105 -17.92 15.46 5.98
N LEU A 106 -16.82 14.73 6.18
CA LEU A 106 -16.91 13.34 6.63
C LEU A 106 -17.27 13.29 8.12
N GLU A 107 -18.50 12.87 8.41
CA GLU A 107 -18.94 12.59 9.78
C GLU A 107 -18.32 11.25 10.25
N PRO A 108 -17.46 11.24 11.28
CA PRO A 108 -16.93 9.99 11.82
C PRO A 108 -18.07 9.15 12.38
N SER A 109 -18.25 7.92 11.88
CA SER A 109 -19.17 6.98 12.51
C SER A 109 -18.60 6.60 13.88
N MET A 110 -19.16 7.19 14.94
CA MET A 110 -18.97 6.68 16.29
C MET A 110 -19.70 5.35 16.38
N ASN A 111 -18.96 4.25 16.49
CA ASN A 111 -19.52 3.03 17.06
C ASN A 111 -19.91 3.38 18.50
N ARG A 112 -21.19 3.66 18.75
CA ARG A 112 -21.74 3.59 20.10
C ARG A 112 -21.75 2.12 20.48
N VAL A 113 -20.84 1.75 21.38
CA VAL A 113 -21.04 0.59 22.25
C VAL A 113 -22.04 1.00 23.32
#